data_AF-A0A699ZXW5-F1
#
_entry.id   AF-A0A699ZXW5-F1
#
_cell.length_a   1.000
_cell.length_b   1.000
_cell.length_c   1.000
_cell.angle_alpha   90.00
_cell.angle_beta   90.00
_cell.angle_gamma   90.00
#
_symmetry.space_group_name_H-M   'P 1'
#
loop_
_entity.id
_entity.type
_entity.pdbx_description
1 polymer ?
#
loop_
_entity_poly.entity_id
_entity_poly.type
_entity_poly.pdbx_seq_one_letter_code
_entity_poly.pdbx_strand_id
1 'polypeptide(L)'
;MPVARELLSHCNIPYVLDKVLCFEEGRCLIDTQFFVDHTDVNNILATTLDTQWELGGLEEGKEFFAFTFAASPTVTHTCLPS
;
A
#
# COMPACT_ATOMS: atom_id res chain seq x y z
N MET A 1 -2.01 7.93 -10.59
CA MET A 1 -2.37 6.50 -10.42
C MET A 1 -3.90 6.29 -10.48
N PRO A 2 -4.50 6.21 -11.68
CA PRO A 2 -5.94 5.95 -11.83
C PRO A 2 -6.37 4.58 -11.28
N VAL A 3 -5.51 3.55 -11.49
CA VAL A 3 -5.75 2.16 -11.09
C VAL A 3 -5.89 1.99 -9.57
N ALA A 4 -5.06 2.69 -8.77
CA ALA A 4 -5.13 2.60 -7.31
C ALA A 4 -6.46 3.14 -6.75
N ARG A 5 -6.99 4.23 -7.33
CA ARG A 5 -8.29 4.78 -6.93
C ARG A 5 -9.46 3.86 -7.33
N GLU A 6 -9.36 3.20 -8.47
CA GLU A 6 -10.33 2.22 -8.92
C GLU A 6 -10.30 0.92 -8.09
N LEU A 7 -9.13 0.49 -7.60
CA LEU A 7 -9.04 -0.64 -6.67
C LEU A 7 -9.79 -0.35 -5.35
N LEU A 8 -9.72 0.88 -4.88
CA LEU A 8 -10.38 1.29 -3.64
C LEU A 8 -11.90 1.29 -3.75
N SER A 9 -12.46 1.61 -4.92
CA SER A 9 -13.92 1.54 -5.11
C SER A 9 -14.46 0.11 -5.05
N HIS A 10 -13.59 -0.90 -5.13
CA HIS A 10 -13.93 -2.32 -5.02
C HIS A 10 -13.41 -2.95 -3.72
N CYS A 11 -12.76 -2.17 -2.85
CA CYS A 11 -12.19 -2.67 -1.61
C CYS A 11 -13.30 -2.84 -0.56
N ASN A 12 -13.53 -4.06 -0.10
CA ASN A 12 -14.52 -4.34 0.95
C ASN A 12 -13.88 -4.44 2.35
N ILE A 13 -12.70 -3.86 2.55
CA ILE A 13 -11.99 -3.88 3.84
C ILE A 13 -12.46 -2.67 4.66
N PRO A 14 -13.20 -2.86 5.77
CA PRO A 14 -13.79 -1.76 6.55
C PRO A 14 -12.76 -0.75 7.09
N TYR A 15 -11.52 -1.19 7.33
CA TYR A 15 -10.43 -0.34 7.82
C TYR A 15 -9.83 0.59 6.75
N VAL A 16 -10.11 0.33 5.48
CA VAL A 16 -9.68 1.17 4.34
C VAL A 16 -10.82 2.07 3.88
N LEU A 17 -12.05 1.56 3.97
CA LEU A 17 -13.26 2.32 3.69
C LEU A 17 -13.31 3.58 4.59
N ASP A 18 -13.69 4.71 3.98
CA ASP A 18 -13.80 6.04 4.63
C ASP A 18 -12.50 6.65 5.18
N LYS A 19 -11.33 6.05 4.93
CA LYS A 19 -10.04 6.64 5.29
C LYS A 19 -9.47 7.53 4.19
N VAL A 20 -8.71 8.55 4.61
CA VAL A 20 -8.00 9.44 3.68
C VAL A 20 -6.76 8.72 3.18
N LEU A 21 -6.65 8.60 1.85
CA LEU A 21 -5.54 7.94 1.19
C LEU A 21 -4.73 8.97 0.40
N CYS A 22 -3.41 8.95 0.59
CA CYS A 22 -2.47 9.83 -0.07
C CYS A 22 -1.59 9.00 -1.03
N PHE A 23 -1.77 9.25 -2.33
CA PHE A 23 -0.98 8.64 -3.40
C PHE A 23 -0.35 9.77 -4.23
N GLU A 24 0.83 10.20 -3.81
CA GLU A 24 1.61 11.25 -4.45
C GLU A 24 3.01 10.73 -4.76
N GLU A 25 3.78 11.48 -5.55
CA GLU A 25 5.19 11.12 -5.77
C GLU A 25 5.92 11.10 -4.42
N GLY A 26 6.59 9.98 -4.14
CA GLY A 26 7.24 9.73 -2.86
C GLY A 26 6.29 9.60 -1.67
N ARG A 27 4.98 9.34 -1.87
CA ARG A 27 4.02 9.12 -0.77
C ARG A 27 2.97 8.07 -1.11
N CYS A 28 2.85 7.06 -0.25
CA CYS A 28 1.81 6.04 -0.34
C CYS A 28 1.30 5.68 1.06
N LEU A 29 0.34 6.46 1.55
CA LEU A 29 -0.06 6.48 2.96
C LEU A 29 -1.58 6.38 3.14
N ILE A 30 -2.00 5.80 4.26
CA ILE A 30 -3.37 5.80 4.77
C ILE A 30 -3.43 6.53 6.11
N ASP A 31 -4.39 7.44 6.26
CA ASP A 31 -4.70 8.10 7.54
C ASP A 31 -5.57 7.16 8.38
N THR A 32 -4.97 6.49 9.34
CA THR A 32 -5.65 5.55 10.24
C THR A 32 -6.17 6.25 11.50
N GLN A 33 -5.61 7.42 11.84
CA GLN A 33 -5.69 8.07 13.15
C GLN A 33 -5.21 7.18 14.30
N PHE A 34 -4.33 6.23 13.99
CA PHE A 34 -3.66 5.41 14.99
C PHE A 34 -2.36 6.10 15.38
N PHE A 35 -2.37 6.74 16.55
CA PHE A 35 -1.23 7.52 17.04
C PHE A 35 -0.26 6.58 17.77
N VAL A 36 0.67 6.00 17.03
CA VAL A 36 1.81 5.26 17.56
C VAL A 36 3.10 6.01 17.29
N ASP A 37 4.09 5.75 18.14
CA ASP A 37 5.43 6.33 17.97
C ASP A 37 6.16 5.62 16.81
N HIS A 38 6.39 6.38 15.73
CA HIS A 38 7.13 5.90 14.56
C HIS A 38 8.62 6.29 14.58
N THR A 39 9.15 6.79 15.71
CA THR A 39 10.55 7.26 15.82
C THR A 39 11.56 6.23 15.30
N ASP A 40 11.46 4.98 15.75
CA ASP A 40 12.39 3.93 15.34
C ASP A 40 12.25 3.57 13.87
N VAL A 41 11.03 3.55 13.34
CA VAL A 41 10.78 3.28 11.92
C VAL A 41 11.40 4.39 11.08
N ASN A 42 11.13 5.65 11.41
CA ASN A 42 11.69 6.81 10.70
C ASN A 42 13.22 6.83 10.78
N ASN A 43 13.82 6.42 11.90
CA ASN A 43 15.26 6.26 12.03
C ASN A 43 15.80 5.18 11.08
N ILE A 44 15.13 4.03 10.95
CA ILE A 44 15.52 2.97 10.01
C ILE A 44 15.45 3.49 8.56
N LEU A 45 14.36 4.18 8.21
CA LEU A 45 14.18 4.77 6.88
C LEU A 45 15.33 5.74 6.54
N ALA A 46 15.65 6.64 7.47
CA ALA A 46 16.68 7.67 7.27
C ALA A 46 18.12 7.14 7.30
N THR A 47 18.39 6.01 7.97
CA THR A 47 19.78 5.53 8.17
C THR A 47 20.15 4.31 7.34
N THR A 48 19.18 3.42 7.11
CA THR A 48 19.43 2.11 6.49
C THR A 48 18.97 2.09 5.03
N LEU A 49 17.91 2.83 4.72
CA LEU A 49 17.27 2.78 3.40
C LEU A 49 17.36 4.11 2.64
N ASP A 50 18.12 5.09 3.11
CA ASP A 50 18.13 6.47 2.60
C ASP A 50 18.32 6.60 1.08
N THR A 51 18.99 5.62 0.44
CA THR A 51 19.20 5.59 -1.02
C THR A 51 18.20 4.72 -1.80
N GLN A 52 17.36 3.94 -1.12
CA GLN A 52 16.40 3.01 -1.72
C GLN A 52 14.94 3.35 -1.36
N TRP A 53 14.72 4.11 -0.30
CA TRP A 53 13.41 4.46 0.20
C TRP A 53 12.93 5.81 -0.32
N GLU A 54 11.99 5.77 -1.24
CA GLU A 54 11.48 6.97 -1.90
C GLU A 54 10.17 7.49 -1.28
N LEU A 55 9.54 6.73 -0.37
CA LEU A 55 8.21 7.03 0.16
C LEU A 55 8.18 8.02 1.35
N GLY A 56 9.35 8.57 1.71
CA GLY A 56 9.49 9.48 2.84
C GLY A 56 9.22 8.84 4.21
N GLY A 57 9.13 9.67 5.25
CA GLY A 57 8.84 9.21 6.61
C GLY A 57 7.35 8.98 6.88
N LEU A 58 7.06 8.28 7.97
CA LEU A 58 5.72 8.17 8.56
C LEU A 58 5.42 9.39 9.41
N GLU A 59 4.27 10.01 9.13
CA GLU A 59 3.68 11.06 9.96
C GLU A 59 2.74 10.45 11.00
N GLU A 60 2.54 11.16 12.10
CA GLU A 60 1.65 10.73 13.17
C GLU A 60 0.24 10.43 12.64
N GLY A 61 -0.33 9.30 13.05
CA GLY A 61 -1.66 8.87 12.61
C GLY A 61 -1.73 8.30 11.19
N LYS A 62 -0.60 8.23 10.47
CA LYS A 62 -0.52 7.66 9.12
C LYS A 62 0.28 6.37 9.10
N GLU A 63 -0.07 5.51 8.15
CA GLU A 63 0.61 4.22 7.93
C GLU A 63 0.94 4.05 6.44
N PHE A 64 1.99 3.29 6.13
CA PHE A 64 2.26 2.91 4.74
C PHE A 64 1.18 1.98 4.22
N PHE A 65 0.75 2.22 2.99
CA PHE A 65 -0.29 1.45 2.35
C PHE A 65 0.22 0.80 1.07
N ALA A 66 0.10 -0.52 0.93
CA ALA A 66 0.52 -1.24 -0.26
C ALA A 66 -0.64 -2.06 -0.81
N PHE A 67 -0.74 -2.14 -2.13
CA PHE A 67 -1.68 -2.99 -2.85
C PHE A 67 -0.92 -4.08 -3.61
N THR A 68 -1.45 -5.29 -3.62
CA THR A 68 -0.94 -6.40 -4.44
C THR A 68 -2.03 -6.85 -5.39
N PHE A 69 -1.64 -7.26 -6.59
CA PHE A 69 -2.56 -7.89 -7.54
C PHE A 69 -2.43 -9.40 -7.38
N ALA A 70 -3.54 -10.09 -7.15
CA ALA A 70 -3.54 -11.53 -7.31
C ALA A 70 -3.15 -11.84 -8.76
N ALA A 71 -2.11 -12.64 -8.96
CA ALA A 71 -1.83 -13.18 -10.28
C ALA A 71 -3.06 -13.95 -10.73
N SER A 72 -3.62 -13.59 -11.89
CA SER A 72 -4.74 -14.35 -12.48
C SER A 72 -4.36 -15.82 -12.50
N PRO A 73 -5.22 -16.74 -12.02
CA PRO A 73 -4.92 -18.16 -12.11
C PRO A 73 -4.73 -18.51 -13.59
N THR A 74 -3.54 -18.99 -13.95
CA THR A 74 -3.29 -19.54 -15.28
C THR A 74 -4.18 -20.78 -15.42
N VAL A 75 -5.34 -20.64 -16.06
CA VAL A 75 -6.19 -21.77 -16.41
C VAL A 75 -5.52 -22.50 -17.58
N THR A 76 -4.69 -23.50 -17.25
CA THR A 76 -4.21 -24.44 -18.26
C THR A 76 -5.37 -25.34 -18.65
N HIS A 77 -6.09 -24.98 -19.71
CA HIS A 77 -7.01 -25.90 -20.37
C HIS A 77 -6.20 -27.05 -20.97
N THR A 78 -6.08 -28.16 -20.23
CA THR A 78 -5.58 -29.42 -20.79
C THR A 78 -6.73 -30.02 -21.58
N CYS A 79 -6.78 -29.74 -22.89
CA CYS A 79 -7.59 -30.55 -23.79
C CYS A 79 -6.97 -31.96 -23.84
N LEU A 80 -7.66 -32.93 -23.25
CA LEU A 80 -7.35 -34.35 -23.47
C LEU A 80 -7.73 -34.70 -24.91
N PRO A 81 -6.83 -35.29 -25.72
CA PRO A 81 -7.17 -35.76 -27.05
C PRO A 81 -8.12 -36.95 -26.97
N SER A 82 -9.08 -36.96 -27.91
CA SER A 82 -10.14 -37.97 -28.09
C SER A 82 -9.62 -39.37 -28.42
#